data_AF-A0A954NLW8-F1
#
_entry.id   AF-A0A954NLW8-F1
#
_cell.length_a   1.000
_cell.length_b   1.000
_cell.length_c   1.000
_cell.angle_alpha   90.00
_cell.angle_beta   90.00
_cell.angle_gamma   90.00
#
_symmetry.space_group_name_H-M   'P 1'
#
loop_
_entity.id
_entity.type
_entity.pdbx_description
1 polymer ?
#
loop_
_entity_poly.entity_id
_entity_poly.type
_entity_poly.pdbx_seq_one_letter_code
_entity_poly.pdbx_strand_id
1 'polypeptide(L)'
;YLAAGVWRYHPTLERFEVFAHGGSNQWGLDYDDFGQFFMTHCRSYWGGGLTTQVVPRGHYWNQVNSGYAPYICNHPVAGIDAMRNYLRASARYGHGEGGAGKPGSRAVYGGHSHVGTMIYLGDNWPAEYRNHLFTNNLHGHQLNHQVNLREGSGYNTVHAGYDVMFCDDPSFVGVALQCGP
;
A
#
# COMPACT_ATOMS: atom_id res chain seq x y z
N TYR A 1 -5.86 -19.42 -12.33
CA TYR A 1 -5.23 -19.46 -10.99
C TYR A 1 -4.87 -18.05 -10.57
N LEU A 2 -5.34 -17.61 -9.39
CA LEU A 2 -5.07 -16.29 -8.82
C LEU A 2 -4.22 -16.51 -7.56
N ALA A 3 -2.95 -16.06 -7.55
CA ALA A 3 -2.05 -16.21 -6.40
C ALA A 3 -2.18 -15.04 -5.42
N ALA A 4 -2.22 -13.83 -5.97
CA ALA A 4 -2.50 -12.57 -5.27
C ALA A 4 -3.16 -11.62 -6.26
N GLY A 5 -4.04 -10.76 -5.78
CA GLY A 5 -4.68 -9.75 -6.62
C GLY A 5 -5.87 -9.09 -5.94
N VAL A 6 -6.45 -8.13 -6.65
CA VAL A 6 -7.70 -7.49 -6.28
C VAL A 6 -8.76 -7.98 -7.25
N TRP A 7 -9.93 -8.33 -6.72
CA TRP A 7 -11.09 -8.75 -7.51
C TRP A 7 -12.27 -7.84 -7.19
N ARG A 8 -13.25 -7.82 -8.08
CA ARG A 8 -14.53 -7.16 -7.86
C ARG A 8 -15.66 -8.10 -8.24
N TYR A 9 -16.82 -7.86 -7.63
CA TYR A 9 -18.03 -8.61 -7.90
C TYR A 9 -19.14 -7.65 -8.27
N HIS A 10 -19.82 -7.92 -9.39
CA HIS A 10 -20.99 -7.16 -9.80
C HIS A 10 -22.24 -7.79 -9.14
N PRO A 11 -22.89 -7.11 -8.17
CA PRO A 11 -23.89 -7.75 -7.32
C PRO A 11 -25.19 -8.13 -8.04
N THR A 12 -25.61 -7.36 -9.06
CA THR A 12 -26.85 -7.65 -9.80
C THR A 12 -26.66 -8.51 -11.05
N LEU A 13 -25.45 -8.57 -11.61
CA LEU A 13 -25.11 -9.42 -12.75
C LEU A 13 -24.45 -10.73 -12.30
N GLU A 14 -24.15 -10.84 -11.01
CA GLU A 14 -23.46 -11.95 -10.37
C GLU A 14 -22.12 -12.31 -11.02
N ARG A 15 -21.38 -11.30 -11.49
CA ARG A 15 -20.11 -11.48 -12.20
C ARG A 15 -18.91 -11.24 -11.30
N PHE A 16 -18.08 -12.27 -11.16
CA PHE A 16 -16.75 -12.15 -10.58
C PHE A 16 -15.74 -11.74 -11.65
N GLU A 17 -14.90 -10.74 -11.36
CA GLU A 17 -13.83 -10.29 -12.24
C GLU A 17 -12.54 -10.05 -11.44
N VAL A 18 -11.42 -10.55 -11.95
CA VAL A 18 -10.11 -10.14 -11.43
C VAL A 18 -9.85 -8.71 -11.90
N PHE A 19 -9.78 -7.79 -10.95
CA PHE A 19 -9.54 -6.38 -11.23
C PHE A 19 -8.05 -6.10 -11.45
N ALA A 20 -7.17 -6.69 -10.66
CA ALA A 20 -5.72 -6.56 -10.79
C ALA A 20 -4.99 -7.79 -10.23
N HIS A 21 -3.79 -8.02 -10.73
CA HIS A 21 -2.96 -9.18 -10.42
C HIS A 21 -1.73 -8.78 -9.59
N GLY A 22 -1.35 -9.62 -8.64
CA GLY A 22 -0.13 -9.47 -7.85
C GLY A 22 -0.32 -8.70 -6.55
N GLY A 23 0.79 -8.18 -6.04
CA GLY A 23 0.96 -7.65 -4.69
C GLY A 23 1.41 -8.73 -3.70
N SER A 24 1.52 -8.36 -2.43
CA SER A 24 2.14 -9.17 -1.38
C SER A 24 1.08 -9.72 -0.43
N ASN A 25 1.00 -9.13 0.76
CA ASN A 25 -0.03 -9.36 1.73
C ASN A 25 -0.87 -8.07 1.79
N GLN A 26 -1.88 -7.93 0.93
CA GLN A 26 -2.76 -6.75 0.89
C GLN A 26 -3.63 -6.73 2.15
N TRP A 27 -3.66 -5.61 2.87
CA TRP A 27 -4.46 -5.47 4.10
C TRP A 27 -5.52 -4.37 4.03
N GLY A 28 -5.48 -3.54 3.00
CA GLY A 28 -6.44 -2.45 2.87
C GLY A 28 -6.56 -1.97 1.44
N LEU A 29 -7.74 -1.44 1.15
CA LEU A 29 -8.18 -0.92 -0.13
C LEU A 29 -9.02 0.32 0.13
N ASP A 30 -8.74 1.43 -0.56
CA ASP A 30 -9.58 2.63 -0.48
C ASP A 30 -9.43 3.54 -1.70
N TYR A 31 -10.36 4.47 -1.87
CA TYR A 31 -10.42 5.41 -2.98
C TYR A 31 -10.11 6.85 -2.53
N ASP A 32 -9.38 7.58 -3.36
CA ASP A 32 -9.20 9.01 -3.20
C ASP A 32 -10.42 9.82 -3.71
N ASP A 33 -10.45 11.13 -3.43
CA ASP A 33 -11.54 12.04 -3.85
C ASP A 33 -11.64 12.19 -5.39
N PHE A 34 -10.71 11.60 -6.13
CA PHE A 34 -10.68 11.56 -7.59
C PHE A 34 -11.02 10.16 -8.15
N GLY A 35 -11.48 9.24 -7.30
CA GLY A 35 -11.82 7.87 -7.66
C GLY A 35 -10.62 6.99 -8.00
N GLN A 36 -9.40 7.39 -7.64
CA GLN A 36 -8.21 6.57 -7.80
C GLN A 36 -8.13 5.54 -6.68
N PHE A 37 -7.85 4.31 -7.07
CA PHE A 37 -7.90 3.18 -6.15
C PHE A 37 -6.50 2.88 -5.61
N PHE A 38 -6.37 2.67 -4.31
CA PHE A 38 -5.11 2.35 -3.67
C PHE A 38 -5.23 1.10 -2.82
N MET A 39 -4.14 0.35 -2.76
CA MET A 39 -3.98 -0.79 -1.87
C MET A 39 -2.72 -0.61 -1.02
N THR A 40 -2.80 -1.04 0.23
CA THR A 40 -1.65 -1.10 1.15
C THR A 40 -1.31 -2.55 1.45
N HIS A 41 -0.05 -2.78 1.82
CA HIS A 41 0.46 -4.13 1.98
C HIS A 41 1.47 -4.23 3.11
N CYS A 42 1.51 -5.40 3.74
CA CYS A 42 2.75 -5.89 4.29
C CYS A 42 3.60 -6.43 3.14
N ARG A 43 4.76 -5.84 2.89
CA ARG A 43 5.55 -6.11 1.67
C ARG A 43 7.02 -6.35 1.98
N SER A 44 7.63 -7.30 1.27
CA SER A 44 9.07 -7.52 1.35
C SER A 44 9.84 -6.44 0.59
N TYR A 45 11.14 -6.32 0.89
CA TYR A 45 12.08 -5.42 0.20
C TYR A 45 11.97 -5.48 -1.34
N TRP A 46 11.78 -6.68 -1.91
CA TRP A 46 11.73 -6.89 -3.36
C TRP A 46 10.51 -6.26 -4.04
N GLY A 47 9.41 -6.15 -3.30
CA GLY A 47 8.19 -5.51 -3.77
C GLY A 47 8.24 -3.98 -3.77
N GLY A 48 9.27 -3.39 -3.14
CA GLY A 48 9.38 -1.95 -2.96
C GLY A 48 8.36 -1.44 -1.95
N GLY A 49 7.74 -0.31 -2.24
CA GLY A 49 6.89 0.37 -1.27
C GLY A 49 5.57 -0.32 -0.95
N LEU A 50 5.03 0.16 0.15
CA LEU A 50 3.92 -0.37 0.93
C LEU A 50 2.54 0.11 0.48
N THR A 51 2.48 1.10 -0.41
CA THR A 51 1.25 1.57 -1.07
C THR A 51 1.39 1.42 -2.58
N THR A 52 0.32 0.98 -3.22
CA THR A 52 0.23 0.83 -4.66
C THR A 52 -1.08 1.44 -5.16
N GLN A 53 -1.01 2.32 -6.16
CA GLN A 53 -2.18 2.68 -6.96
C GLN A 53 -2.61 1.46 -7.79
N VAL A 54 -3.85 1.03 -7.63
CA VAL A 54 -4.44 -0.11 -8.31
C VAL A 54 -5.16 0.36 -9.58
N VAL A 55 -4.72 -0.16 -10.72
CA VAL A 55 -5.35 0.12 -12.02
C VAL A 55 -6.02 -1.14 -12.57
N PRO A 56 -7.14 -1.01 -13.30
CA PRO A 56 -7.78 -2.15 -13.94
C PRO A 56 -6.82 -2.93 -14.82
N ARG A 57 -6.82 -4.26 -14.69
CA ARG A 57 -5.95 -5.22 -15.37
C ARG A 57 -4.45 -5.04 -15.07
N GLY A 58 -4.10 -4.23 -14.08
CA GLY A 58 -2.73 -4.02 -13.65
C GLY A 58 -2.07 -5.32 -13.19
N HIS A 59 -0.79 -5.48 -13.51
CA HIS A 59 0.04 -6.57 -13.00
C HIS A 59 1.12 -5.97 -12.12
N TYR A 60 1.18 -6.39 -10.87
CA TYR A 60 2.12 -5.90 -9.87
C TYR A 60 3.06 -7.02 -9.44
N TRP A 61 4.19 -6.65 -8.83
CA TRP A 61 5.08 -7.61 -8.18
C TRP A 61 4.31 -8.48 -7.19
N ASN A 62 4.55 -9.81 -7.24
CA ASN A 62 3.93 -10.80 -6.38
C ASN A 62 4.96 -11.40 -5.40
N GLN A 63 4.59 -11.54 -4.12
CA GLN A 63 5.46 -12.11 -3.09
C GLN A 63 5.87 -13.56 -3.29
N VAL A 64 5.04 -14.36 -3.96
CA VAL A 64 5.42 -15.72 -4.37
C VAL A 64 6.69 -15.69 -5.23
N ASN A 65 7.03 -14.53 -5.82
CA ASN A 65 8.23 -14.29 -6.60
C ASN A 65 8.48 -15.38 -7.65
N SER A 66 7.38 -15.91 -8.18
CA SER A 66 7.35 -16.82 -9.31
C SER A 66 6.98 -16.04 -10.57
N GLY A 67 7.11 -16.67 -11.74
CA GLY A 67 6.54 -16.18 -13.00
C GLY A 67 5.01 -16.18 -12.96
N TYR A 68 4.43 -15.43 -12.03
CA TYR A 68 2.99 -15.29 -11.88
C TYR A 68 2.46 -14.55 -13.11
N ALA A 69 1.78 -15.32 -13.94
CA ALA A 69 1.63 -15.15 -15.38
C ALA A 69 2.95 -15.37 -16.15
N PRO A 70 2.95 -16.27 -17.17
CA PRO A 70 4.17 -16.68 -17.88
C PRO A 70 4.85 -15.55 -18.66
N TYR A 71 4.15 -14.44 -18.86
CA TYR A 71 4.64 -13.25 -19.53
C TYR A 71 5.20 -12.20 -18.57
N ILE A 72 5.13 -12.39 -17.25
CA ILE A 72 5.71 -11.47 -16.26
C ILE A 72 7.13 -11.92 -15.90
N CYS A 73 8.10 -11.03 -16.09
CA CYS A 73 9.47 -11.18 -15.67
C CYS A 73 9.61 -10.55 -14.28
N ASN A 74 9.63 -11.39 -13.24
CA ASN A 74 9.80 -10.94 -11.86
C ASN A 74 11.23 -10.45 -11.57
N HIS A 75 12.21 -10.87 -12.38
CA HIS A 75 13.58 -10.39 -12.34
C HIS A 75 13.80 -9.26 -13.35
N PRO A 76 14.63 -8.25 -13.03
CA PRO A 76 15.06 -7.29 -14.03
C PRO A 76 15.77 -7.98 -15.20
N VAL A 77 15.71 -7.36 -16.37
CA VAL A 77 16.54 -7.79 -17.51
C VAL A 77 18.00 -7.65 -17.10
N ALA A 78 18.82 -8.69 -17.31
CA ALA A 78 20.23 -8.68 -16.95
C ALA A 78 20.93 -7.46 -17.57
N GLY A 79 21.58 -6.64 -16.73
CA GLY A 79 22.24 -5.40 -17.15
C GLY A 79 21.32 -4.17 -17.26
N ILE A 80 20.02 -4.30 -16.99
CA ILE A 80 19.04 -3.19 -17.01
C ILE A 80 18.10 -3.31 -15.80
N ASP A 81 18.61 -3.02 -14.60
CA ASP A 81 17.89 -3.21 -13.32
C ASP A 81 16.55 -2.46 -13.23
N ALA A 82 16.42 -1.35 -13.97
CA ALA A 82 15.21 -0.56 -14.05
C ALA A 82 14.09 -1.21 -14.90
N MET A 83 14.45 -2.08 -15.85
CA MET A 83 13.50 -2.65 -16.80
C MET A 83 12.74 -3.82 -16.16
N ARG A 84 11.48 -3.55 -15.81
CA ARG A 84 10.50 -4.51 -15.30
C ARG A 84 9.24 -4.40 -16.15
N ASN A 85 8.57 -5.53 -16.41
CA ASN A 85 7.35 -5.57 -17.24
C ASN A 85 6.07 -5.66 -16.40
N TYR A 86 6.12 -5.19 -15.16
CA TYR A 86 5.01 -5.06 -14.24
C TYR A 86 5.00 -3.67 -13.61
N LEU A 87 3.83 -3.25 -13.13
CA LEU A 87 3.64 -1.98 -12.45
C LEU A 87 4.30 -1.99 -11.07
N ARG A 88 4.99 -0.89 -10.75
CA ARG A 88 5.63 -0.67 -9.45
C ARG A 88 4.61 -0.15 -8.44
N ALA A 89 4.96 -0.26 -7.16
CA ALA A 89 4.25 0.43 -6.09
C ALA A 89 4.31 1.95 -6.30
N SER A 90 3.31 2.69 -5.81
CA SER A 90 3.33 4.15 -5.81
C SER A 90 4.30 4.68 -4.75
N ALA A 91 4.43 3.97 -3.62
CA ALA A 91 5.49 4.25 -2.65
C ALA A 91 6.84 3.75 -3.17
N ARG A 92 7.86 4.61 -3.15
CA ARG A 92 9.22 4.28 -3.61
C ARG A 92 10.20 3.96 -2.49
N TYR A 93 9.88 4.39 -1.28
CA TYR A 93 10.65 4.06 -0.08
C TYR A 93 10.33 2.63 0.34
N GLY A 94 11.36 1.94 0.84
CA GLY A 94 11.32 0.53 1.16
C GLY A 94 11.77 0.23 2.58
N HIS A 95 12.14 -1.03 2.78
CA HIS A 95 12.56 -1.62 4.05
C HIS A 95 13.49 -0.73 4.88
N GLY A 96 12.98 -0.13 5.96
CA GLY A 96 13.81 0.54 6.95
C GLY A 96 14.61 1.75 6.44
N GLU A 97 14.24 2.33 5.29
CA GLU A 97 14.72 3.68 4.97
C GLU A 97 14.15 4.62 6.03
N GLY A 98 15.03 5.01 6.96
CA GLY A 98 14.69 5.74 8.17
C GLY A 98 14.31 4.89 9.38
N GLY A 99 14.98 3.75 9.64
CA GLY A 99 15.14 3.19 10.99
C GLY A 99 13.90 2.58 11.66
N ALA A 100 12.86 2.26 10.90
CA ALA A 100 11.58 1.77 11.40
C ALA A 100 11.65 0.37 12.05
N GLY A 101 10.96 0.20 13.18
CA GLY A 101 10.80 -1.09 13.88
C GLY A 101 11.87 -1.42 14.92
N LYS A 102 12.88 -0.57 15.15
CA LYS A 102 13.77 -0.72 16.32
C LYS A 102 13.07 -0.17 17.56
N PRO A 103 13.01 -0.90 18.68
CA PRO A 103 12.56 -0.36 19.96
C PRO A 103 13.30 0.95 20.28
N GLY A 104 12.55 2.02 20.56
CA GLY A 104 13.12 3.35 20.86
C GLY A 104 13.55 4.19 19.66
N SER A 105 13.38 3.70 18.42
CA SER A 105 13.60 4.51 17.21
C SER A 105 12.44 5.47 16.98
N ARG A 106 12.74 6.77 16.97
CA ARG A 106 11.82 7.83 16.50
C ARG A 106 11.85 8.01 14.99
N ALA A 107 12.53 7.11 14.28
CA ALA A 107 12.74 7.26 12.86
C ALA A 107 11.44 6.82 12.13
N VAL A 108 10.82 7.82 11.51
CA VAL A 108 9.40 7.91 11.16
C VAL A 108 9.11 7.22 9.82
N TYR A 109 9.07 5.88 9.72
CA TYR A 109 8.58 5.23 8.48
C TYR A 109 8.08 3.78 8.69
N GLY A 110 6.95 3.55 9.35
CA GLY A 110 5.98 2.48 8.99
C GLY A 110 6.38 0.99 8.85
N GLY A 111 7.64 0.58 9.03
CA GLY A 111 8.10 -0.81 8.91
C GLY A 111 7.66 -1.51 7.62
N HIS A 112 7.63 -2.85 7.67
CA HIS A 112 7.24 -3.72 6.54
C HIS A 112 5.76 -4.01 6.45
N SER A 113 4.99 -3.54 7.43
CA SER A 113 3.73 -4.19 7.80
C SER A 113 2.59 -3.19 7.91
N HIS A 114 2.37 -2.43 6.84
CA HIS A 114 1.19 -1.58 6.73
C HIS A 114 -0.07 -2.44 6.66
N VAL A 115 -1.01 -2.17 7.56
CA VAL A 115 -2.27 -2.88 7.68
C VAL A 115 -3.44 -1.91 7.78
N GLY A 116 -4.52 -2.22 7.06
CA GLY A 116 -5.60 -1.28 6.81
C GLY A 116 -5.21 -0.18 5.81
N THR A 117 -6.23 0.42 5.23
CA THR A 117 -6.12 1.62 4.40
C THR A 117 -7.33 2.47 4.68
N MET A 118 -7.10 3.75 4.96
CA MET A 118 -8.16 4.74 4.98
C MET A 118 -7.65 5.98 4.25
N ILE A 119 -8.33 6.39 3.20
CA ILE A 119 -8.16 7.72 2.62
C ILE A 119 -9.24 8.59 3.25
N TYR A 120 -8.82 9.60 4.01
CA TYR A 120 -9.76 10.37 4.81
C TYR A 120 -10.54 11.37 3.96
N LEU A 121 -11.84 11.10 3.74
CA LEU A 121 -12.74 11.96 2.95
C LEU A 121 -13.86 12.60 3.80
N GLY A 122 -13.76 12.54 5.13
CA GLY A 122 -14.69 13.22 6.05
C GLY A 122 -14.37 14.69 6.26
N ASP A 123 -15.12 15.32 7.17
CA ASP A 123 -14.97 16.71 7.63
C ASP A 123 -14.82 16.85 9.17
N ASN A 124 -14.82 15.74 9.91
CA ASN A 124 -14.63 15.66 11.36
C ASN A 124 -13.18 15.88 11.87
N TRP A 125 -12.17 15.66 11.02
CA TRP A 125 -10.76 15.93 11.26
C TRP A 125 -10.33 17.24 10.57
N PRO A 126 -9.21 17.86 10.99
CA PRO A 126 -8.65 19.03 10.30
C PRO A 126 -8.56 18.87 8.79
N ALA A 127 -8.91 19.93 8.05
CA ALA A 127 -9.00 19.92 6.59
C ALA A 127 -7.70 19.49 5.89
N GLU A 128 -6.54 19.70 6.53
CA GLU A 128 -5.23 19.25 6.05
C GLU A 128 -5.08 17.73 5.94
N TYR A 129 -5.93 16.94 6.61
CA TYR A 129 -5.92 15.48 6.48
C TYR A 129 -6.81 14.97 5.35
N ARG A 130 -7.65 15.83 4.75
CA ARG A 130 -8.55 15.42 3.69
C ARG A 130 -7.74 14.90 2.50
N ASN A 131 -8.16 13.76 1.97
CA ASN A 131 -7.53 13.05 0.86
C ASN A 131 -6.12 12.50 1.16
N HIS A 132 -5.70 12.46 2.44
CA HIS A 132 -4.49 11.77 2.87
C HIS A 132 -4.77 10.30 3.19
N LEU A 133 -3.74 9.46 3.06
CA LEU A 133 -3.82 8.02 3.27
C LEU A 133 -3.25 7.66 4.64
N PHE A 134 -3.99 6.85 5.38
CA PHE A 134 -3.63 6.39 6.71
C PHE A 134 -3.61 4.86 6.76
N THR A 135 -2.69 4.31 7.54
CA THR A 135 -2.53 2.87 7.76
C THR A 135 -2.09 2.60 9.18
N ASN A 136 -2.42 1.46 9.76
CA ASN A 136 -1.71 1.00 10.94
C ASN A 136 -0.38 0.33 10.56
N ASN A 137 0.52 0.19 11.53
CA ASN A 137 1.72 -0.64 11.44
C ASN A 137 1.63 -1.81 12.42
N LEU A 138 1.54 -3.04 11.87
CA LEU A 138 1.34 -4.27 12.64
C LEU A 138 2.39 -4.50 13.74
N HIS A 139 3.60 -3.99 13.55
CA HIS A 139 4.71 -4.14 14.50
C HIS A 139 5.20 -2.81 15.07
N GLY A 140 4.64 -1.70 14.61
CA GLY A 140 5.07 -0.36 15.00
C GLY A 140 4.20 0.30 16.05
N HIS A 141 2.99 -0.22 16.29
CA HIS A 141 2.00 0.35 17.22
C HIS A 141 1.64 1.79 16.85
N GLN A 142 1.56 2.07 15.55
CA GLN A 142 1.43 3.41 14.99
C GLN A 142 0.28 3.51 14.02
N LEU A 143 -0.31 4.70 13.96
CA LEU A 143 -1.12 5.17 12.84
C LEU A 143 -0.23 5.99 11.92
N ASN A 144 0.19 5.40 10.80
CA ASN A 144 1.01 6.07 9.81
C ASN A 144 0.19 6.99 8.91
N HIS A 145 0.85 8.06 8.46
CA HIS A 145 0.25 9.10 7.63
C HIS A 145 1.06 9.30 6.35
N GLN A 146 0.39 9.11 5.22
CA GLN A 146 0.94 9.18 3.88
C GLN A 146 0.19 10.19 3.02
N VAL A 147 0.88 10.73 2.02
CA VAL A 147 0.31 11.62 1.00
C VAL A 147 0.54 11.00 -0.37
N ASN A 148 -0.52 10.94 -1.18
CA ASN A 148 -0.46 10.48 -2.57
C ASN A 148 -0.26 11.70 -3.49
N LEU A 149 0.98 11.95 -3.91
CA LEU A 149 1.32 13.04 -4.82
C LEU A 149 1.13 12.57 -6.27
N ARG A 150 0.43 13.35 -7.10
CA ARG A 150 0.34 13.05 -8.54
C ARG A 150 1.73 13.13 -9.17
N GLU A 151 2.05 12.15 -10.01
CA GLU A 151 3.31 12.12 -10.75
C GLU A 151 3.10 11.40 -12.09
N GLY A 152 3.25 12.14 -13.19
CA GLY A 152 2.94 11.63 -14.53
C GLY A 152 1.49 11.13 -14.60
N SER A 153 1.30 9.88 -15.06
CA SER A 153 -0.01 9.22 -15.13
C SER A 153 -0.38 8.43 -13.86
N GLY A 154 0.41 8.52 -12.80
CA GLY A 154 0.19 7.79 -11.55
C GLY A 154 0.48 8.64 -10.33
N TYR A 155 0.96 7.99 -9.27
CA TYR A 155 1.19 8.62 -7.98
C TYR A 155 2.54 8.20 -7.38
N ASN A 156 3.15 9.15 -6.67
CA ASN A 156 4.21 8.92 -5.71
C ASN A 156 3.61 9.03 -4.30
N THR A 157 3.51 7.91 -3.60
CA THR A 157 3.08 7.91 -2.19
C THR A 157 4.30 8.19 -1.33
N VAL A 158 4.21 9.19 -0.47
CA VAL A 158 5.30 9.62 0.42
C VAL A 158 4.77 9.77 1.85
N HIS A 159 5.69 9.71 2.82
CA HIS A 159 5.39 10.04 4.20
C HIS A 159 4.97 11.49 4.35
N ALA A 160 3.95 11.76 5.18
CA ALA A 160 3.44 13.11 5.44
C ALA A 160 4.32 13.96 6.38
N GLY A 161 5.51 13.46 6.74
CA GLY A 161 6.43 14.09 7.69
C GLY A 161 6.21 13.76 9.18
N TYR A 162 5.04 13.25 9.58
CA TYR A 162 4.76 12.79 10.95
C TYR A 162 3.69 11.70 10.96
N ASP A 163 3.64 10.89 12.02
CA ASP A 163 2.61 9.88 12.26
C ASP A 163 1.57 10.42 13.26
N VAL A 164 0.30 10.03 13.14
CA VAL A 164 -0.81 10.62 13.91
C VAL A 164 -0.88 10.08 15.34
N MET A 165 -0.49 8.82 15.54
CA MET A 165 -0.61 8.15 16.83
C MET A 165 0.48 7.09 17.00
N PHE A 166 0.96 6.97 18.24
CA PHE A 166 1.83 5.90 18.72
C PHE A 166 1.25 5.35 20.03
N CYS A 167 1.25 4.04 20.18
CA CYS A 167 0.88 3.35 21.42
C CYS A 167 2.11 2.61 21.96
N ASP A 168 2.49 2.91 23.20
CA ASP A 168 3.62 2.27 23.88
C ASP A 168 3.27 0.92 24.52
N ASP A 169 1.98 0.59 24.60
CA ASP A 169 1.51 -0.71 25.08
C ASP A 169 1.88 -1.81 24.07
N PRO A 170 2.71 -2.81 24.46
CA PRO A 170 3.11 -3.90 23.58
C PRO A 170 1.97 -4.84 23.17
N SER A 171 0.80 -4.73 23.80
CA SER A 171 -0.40 -5.50 23.44
C SER A 171 -1.24 -4.81 22.35
N PHE A 172 -0.97 -3.55 22.03
CA PHE A 172 -1.71 -2.84 20.99
C PHE A 172 -1.33 -3.33 19.59
N VAL A 173 -2.32 -3.77 18.83
CA VAL A 173 -2.17 -4.16 17.42
C VAL A 173 -3.29 -3.52 16.61
N GLY A 174 -2.98 -2.39 15.96
CA GLY A 174 -3.89 -1.78 14.97
C GLY A 174 -3.93 -2.62 13.70
N VAL A 175 -5.14 -2.90 13.17
CA VAL A 175 -5.32 -3.76 11.98
C VAL A 175 -6.13 -3.07 10.88
N ALA A 176 -7.13 -2.27 11.24
CA ALA A 176 -8.00 -1.59 10.31
C ALA A 176 -8.27 -0.15 10.76
N LEU A 177 -8.62 0.69 9.80
CA LEU A 177 -9.05 2.07 10.02
C LEU A 177 -10.36 2.24 9.28
N GLN A 178 -11.29 2.94 9.90
CA GLN A 178 -12.57 3.28 9.29
C GLN A 178 -12.85 4.74 9.62
N CYS A 179 -13.28 5.50 8.61
CA CYS A 179 -13.86 6.80 8.84
C CYS A 179 -15.25 6.58 9.42
N GLY A 180 -15.48 7.05 10.64
CA GLY A 180 -16.82 7.13 11.23
C GLY A 180 -17.67 8.20 10.55
N PRO A 181 -18.98 8.22 10.82
CA PRO A 181 -19.86 9.31 10.38
C PRO A 181 -19.42 10.65 10.96
#